data_AF-A0A9Q0KBZ8-F1
#
_entry.id   AF-A0A9Q0KBZ8-F1
#
_cell.length_a   1.000
_cell.length_b   1.000
_cell.length_c   1.000
_cell.angle_alpha   90.00
_cell.angle_beta   90.00
_cell.angle_gamma   90.00
#
_symmetry.space_group_name_H-M   'P 1'
#
loop_
_entity.id
_entity.type
_entity.pdbx_description
1 polymer ?
#
loop_
_entity_poly.entity_id
_entity_poly.type
_entity_poly.pdbx_seq_one_letter_code
_entity_poly.pdbx_strand_id
1 'polypeptide(L)'
;MESQNLKQRTRDESTHSDNDQVNTTDDNNKKKGKKTKMVMARGGLRSLILAVALPITLTLAITSFSGSTHNYDALKNKPFWYPPIWALHLASLASSFLMALSAWLVWVEEIPEGEHGRWRSGSALFGLGRLHDSSEFYAFIPLKWAVWHSNSHLCYLGAGKFGTPEQDFKEIRDHLYSRKRAEPHRVLEEAETTTAETKDGNSNNYATFDPTKIAVDEEGDDEKPDPNKPYTLGPKISDWNEQRGKWLADNPDFPNFIAPNKPRVLLVTGSSPKPCENPVGDHYLLKSIKNKIDYCRLHAIEIFYNMALLDAEMAGFWAKLPLIRKLLLSHPEIEFLWWMDSDAMFTDMAFEVPWERYKDQNLVMHGWNEMVYDEKNWIGLNTGSFLLRNCQWSLDMLDAWAPMGPKGKIRDDAGKILTRELKGRPVFEADDQSAMVYILASQREKWGEKVYLENAYYLHGYWGILVDKYEEMIENFHPGLGDHRWPLVTHFVGCKPCGKFGDYSVERCLKQMDRAFNFGDNQILQIYGFTHKSLGSRRVKRTRNETSNPLEVKDELGLLHPSFKAVKVSSSP
;
A
#
# COMPACT_ATOMS: atom_id res chain seq x y z
N MET A 1 30.48 63.09 -46.24
CA MET A 1 31.38 62.32 -47.12
C MET A 1 30.55 61.33 -47.94
N GLU A 2 30.99 61.07 -49.15
CA GLU A 2 30.24 60.69 -50.35
C GLU A 2 29.47 59.36 -50.36
N SER A 3 28.25 59.45 -50.88
CA SER A 3 27.55 58.61 -51.87
C SER A 3 28.31 57.48 -52.60
N GLN A 4 27.64 56.33 -52.74
CA GLN A 4 27.45 55.70 -54.06
C GLN A 4 25.97 55.31 -54.28
N ASN A 5 25.45 55.80 -55.42
CA ASN A 5 24.13 55.62 -56.03
C ASN A 5 24.03 54.24 -56.75
N LEU A 6 22.92 53.67 -57.25
CA LEU A 6 21.78 54.24 -57.97
C LEU A 6 20.66 53.16 -58.16
N LYS A 7 19.42 53.61 -58.31
CA LYS A 7 18.16 52.88 -58.64
C LYS A 7 18.07 52.48 -60.13
N GLN A 8 17.28 51.45 -60.50
CA GLN A 8 16.00 51.59 -61.27
C GLN A 8 15.40 50.28 -61.85
N ARG A 9 14.10 50.08 -61.56
CA ARG A 9 12.91 49.96 -62.45
C ARG A 9 12.71 48.76 -63.43
N THR A 10 11.50 48.19 -63.26
CA THR A 10 10.44 47.83 -64.25
C THR A 10 10.33 46.45 -64.92
N ARG A 11 9.06 46.03 -64.90
CA ARG A 11 8.28 44.98 -65.56
C ARG A 11 8.18 45.20 -67.09
N ASP A 12 8.19 44.12 -67.89
CA ASP A 12 7.20 43.83 -68.97
C ASP A 12 7.46 42.48 -69.69
N GLU A 13 6.40 42.05 -70.37
CA GLU A 13 5.99 40.72 -70.86
C GLU A 13 6.81 40.07 -72.00
N SER A 14 6.76 38.73 -72.11
CA SER A 14 6.27 38.02 -73.32
C SER A 14 6.29 36.47 -73.18
N THR A 15 5.08 35.89 -73.33
CA THR A 15 4.67 34.64 -74.01
C THR A 15 5.68 33.49 -74.28
N HIS A 16 5.39 32.26 -73.82
CA HIS A 16 4.77 31.18 -74.61
C HIS A 16 4.44 29.93 -73.76
N SER A 17 3.55 29.10 -74.31
CA SER A 17 2.84 27.91 -73.84
C SER A 17 3.66 26.75 -73.27
N ASP A 18 3.17 26.07 -72.21
CA ASP A 18 2.52 24.75 -72.30
C ASP A 18 2.39 24.01 -70.94
N ASN A 19 1.30 23.25 -70.85
CA ASN A 19 1.04 22.04 -70.06
C ASN A 19 0.52 22.10 -68.61
N ASP A 20 -0.80 21.91 -68.54
CA ASP A 20 -1.60 21.22 -67.54
C ASP A 20 -0.93 19.94 -66.97
N GLN A 21 -0.20 20.02 -65.85
CA GLN A 21 0.10 18.85 -65.00
C GLN A 21 0.42 19.22 -63.54
N VAL A 22 -0.49 19.89 -62.80
CA VAL A 22 -0.31 20.02 -61.33
C VAL A 22 -1.58 19.78 -60.50
N ASN A 23 -2.78 19.78 -61.08
CA ASN A 23 -4.02 19.64 -60.30
C ASN A 23 -4.58 18.21 -60.17
N THR A 24 -3.94 17.19 -60.74
CA THR A 24 -4.42 15.80 -60.63
C THR A 24 -3.85 15.03 -59.43
N THR A 25 -2.81 15.53 -58.77
CA THR A 25 -2.14 14.83 -57.67
C THR A 25 -2.84 15.04 -56.32
N ASP A 26 -3.35 16.24 -56.05
CA ASP A 26 -4.01 16.56 -54.78
C ASP A 26 -5.44 16.02 -54.69
N ASP A 27 -6.22 16.07 -55.77
CA ASP A 27 -7.56 15.49 -55.81
C ASP A 27 -7.54 13.95 -55.79
N ASN A 28 -6.52 13.34 -56.39
CA ASN A 28 -6.31 11.90 -56.29
C ASN A 28 -5.88 11.50 -54.87
N ASN A 29 -5.03 12.26 -54.19
CA ASN A 29 -4.64 11.98 -52.80
C ASN A 29 -5.80 12.16 -51.81
N LYS A 30 -6.66 13.17 -51.99
CA LYS A 30 -7.89 13.34 -51.17
C LYS A 30 -8.91 12.22 -51.40
N LYS A 31 -9.12 11.78 -52.65
CA LYS A 31 -9.98 10.62 -52.98
C LYS A 31 -9.38 9.30 -52.49
N LYS A 32 -8.06 9.12 -52.53
CA LYS A 32 -7.36 7.94 -51.98
C LYS A 32 -7.51 7.90 -50.46
N GLY A 33 -7.28 9.01 -49.76
CA GLY A 33 -7.45 9.11 -48.30
C GLY A 33 -8.88 8.83 -47.82
N LYS A 34 -9.90 9.35 -48.53
CA LYS A 34 -11.31 9.01 -48.25
C LYS A 34 -11.62 7.53 -48.51
N LYS A 35 -11.12 6.94 -49.61
CA LYS A 35 -11.30 5.51 -49.89
C LYS A 35 -10.59 4.62 -48.86
N THR A 36 -9.38 4.97 -48.42
CA THR A 36 -8.63 4.20 -47.41
C THR A 36 -9.30 4.26 -46.04
N LYS A 37 -9.79 5.43 -45.60
CA LYS A 37 -10.57 5.55 -44.34
C LYS A 37 -11.87 4.74 -44.39
N MET A 38 -12.55 4.74 -45.53
CA MET A 38 -13.79 3.98 -45.71
C MET A 38 -13.54 2.46 -45.75
N VAL A 39 -12.40 2.01 -46.28
CA VAL A 39 -11.96 0.60 -46.26
C VAL A 39 -11.55 0.15 -44.86
N MET A 40 -10.85 1.00 -44.09
CA MET A 40 -10.48 0.72 -42.69
C MET A 40 -11.72 0.63 -41.78
N ALA A 41 -12.66 1.57 -41.91
CA ALA A 41 -13.94 1.53 -41.18
C ALA A 41 -14.77 0.28 -41.51
N ARG A 42 -14.74 -0.18 -42.77
CA ARG A 42 -15.42 -1.41 -43.21
C ARG A 42 -14.72 -2.68 -42.71
N GLY A 43 -13.40 -2.64 -42.50
CA GLY A 43 -12.62 -3.72 -41.89
C GLY A 43 -12.88 -3.88 -40.39
N GLY A 44 -12.87 -2.77 -39.64
CA GLY A 44 -13.22 -2.75 -38.21
C GLY A 44 -14.65 -3.21 -37.95
N LEU A 45 -15.61 -2.77 -38.77
CA LEU A 45 -17.01 -3.19 -38.64
C LEU A 45 -17.21 -4.69 -38.90
N ARG A 46 -16.48 -5.29 -39.85
CA ARG A 46 -16.54 -6.74 -40.13
C ARG A 46 -15.96 -7.56 -38.99
N SER A 47 -14.87 -7.09 -38.39
CA SER A 47 -14.25 -7.72 -37.21
C SER A 47 -15.20 -7.68 -36.01
N LEU A 48 -15.84 -6.53 -35.74
CA LEU A 48 -16.82 -6.39 -34.66
C LEU A 48 -18.02 -7.32 -34.85
N ILE A 49 -18.58 -7.36 -36.06
CA ILE A 49 -19.74 -8.21 -36.38
C ILE A 49 -19.39 -9.68 -36.14
N LEU A 50 -18.22 -10.15 -36.58
CA LEU A 50 -17.80 -11.53 -36.36
C LEU A 50 -17.53 -11.84 -34.89
N ALA A 51 -16.87 -10.92 -34.16
CA ALA A 51 -16.54 -11.09 -32.74
C ALA A 51 -17.80 -11.18 -31.85
N VAL A 52 -18.86 -10.47 -32.22
CA VAL A 52 -20.13 -10.44 -31.47
C VAL A 52 -21.12 -11.51 -31.93
N ALA A 53 -21.22 -11.78 -33.24
CA ALA A 53 -22.21 -12.74 -33.77
C ALA A 53 -21.89 -14.20 -33.41
N LEU A 54 -20.61 -14.59 -33.35
CA LEU A 54 -20.21 -15.96 -33.03
C LEU A 54 -20.62 -16.38 -31.60
N PRO A 55 -20.29 -15.61 -30.54
CA PRO A 55 -20.72 -15.94 -29.18
C PRO A 55 -22.23 -15.91 -28.99
N ILE A 56 -22.93 -14.97 -29.63
CA ILE A 56 -24.39 -14.86 -29.53
C ILE A 56 -25.09 -16.02 -30.22
N THR A 57 -24.63 -16.43 -31.41
CA THR A 57 -25.22 -17.57 -32.13
C THR A 57 -24.97 -18.89 -31.40
N LEU A 58 -23.80 -19.05 -30.77
CA LEU A 58 -23.51 -20.19 -29.91
C LEU A 58 -24.40 -20.21 -28.66
N THR A 59 -24.58 -19.06 -28.00
CA THR A 59 -25.46 -18.92 -26.84
C THR A 59 -26.91 -19.20 -27.21
N LEU A 60 -27.38 -18.66 -28.35
CA LEU A 60 -28.70 -18.97 -28.90
C LEU A 60 -28.87 -20.47 -29.14
N ALA A 61 -27.91 -21.11 -29.80
CA ALA A 61 -27.95 -22.56 -30.04
C ALA A 61 -28.02 -23.35 -28.73
N ILE A 62 -27.21 -23.02 -27.72
CA ILE A 62 -27.24 -23.67 -26.41
C ILE A 62 -28.60 -23.49 -25.73
N THR A 63 -29.18 -22.29 -25.78
CA THR A 63 -30.51 -22.04 -25.22
C THR A 63 -31.63 -22.78 -25.96
N SER A 64 -31.52 -22.94 -27.28
CA SER A 64 -32.49 -23.69 -28.10
C SER A 64 -32.39 -25.20 -27.92
N PHE A 65 -31.18 -25.76 -27.76
CA PHE A 65 -30.97 -27.21 -27.56
C PHE A 65 -31.16 -27.65 -26.10
N SER A 66 -30.96 -26.76 -25.13
CA SER A 66 -31.19 -27.05 -23.70
C SER A 66 -32.66 -26.88 -23.28
N GLY A 67 -33.57 -26.65 -24.23
CA GLY A 67 -35.01 -26.56 -24.03
C GLY A 67 -35.68 -27.89 -23.70
N SER A 68 -35.26 -28.57 -22.63
CA SER A 68 -36.12 -29.56 -21.97
C SER A 68 -37.05 -28.82 -21.02
N THR A 69 -38.20 -28.41 -21.55
CA THR A 69 -39.32 -27.80 -20.82
C THR A 69 -39.85 -28.68 -19.67
N HIS A 70 -39.49 -29.96 -19.61
CA HIS A 70 -40.02 -30.90 -18.62
C HIS A 70 -39.53 -30.69 -17.17
N ASN A 71 -38.36 -30.08 -16.94
CA ASN A 71 -37.82 -29.89 -15.58
C ASN A 71 -38.12 -28.52 -14.96
N TYR A 72 -38.48 -27.53 -15.77
CA TYR A 72 -38.75 -26.18 -15.27
C TYR A 72 -40.17 -26.03 -14.72
N ASP A 73 -41.13 -26.82 -15.22
CA ASP A 73 -42.51 -26.88 -14.72
C ASP A 73 -42.69 -27.86 -13.55
N ALA A 74 -41.71 -28.73 -13.28
CA ALA A 74 -41.76 -29.70 -12.18
C ALA A 74 -41.54 -29.06 -10.78
N LEU A 75 -41.08 -27.81 -10.71
CA LEU A 75 -40.93 -27.04 -9.47
C LEU A 75 -42.28 -26.46 -9.03
N LYS A 76 -43.06 -27.27 -8.32
CA LYS A 76 -44.43 -26.94 -7.87
C LYS A 76 -44.52 -25.77 -6.87
N ASN A 77 -43.40 -25.34 -6.27
CA ASN A 77 -43.31 -24.21 -5.35
C ASN A 77 -42.08 -23.34 -5.67
N LYS A 78 -42.22 -22.36 -6.58
CA LYS A 78 -41.15 -21.38 -6.85
C LYS A 78 -41.29 -20.18 -5.91
N PRO A 79 -40.23 -19.75 -5.21
CA PRO A 79 -40.24 -18.48 -4.47
C PRO A 79 -40.41 -17.29 -5.44
N PHE A 80 -41.04 -16.20 -4.99
CA PHE A 80 -41.49 -15.11 -5.85
C PHE A 80 -40.34 -14.42 -6.65
N TRP A 81 -39.11 -14.51 -6.17
CA TRP A 81 -37.92 -13.94 -6.80
C TRP A 81 -37.27 -14.84 -7.85
N TYR A 82 -37.81 -16.02 -8.15
CA TYR A 82 -37.22 -16.91 -9.15
C TYR A 82 -37.58 -16.45 -10.57
N PRO A 83 -36.62 -15.99 -11.38
CA PRO A 83 -36.91 -15.37 -12.67
C PRO A 83 -37.48 -16.39 -13.66
N PRO A 84 -38.43 -15.97 -14.51
CA PRO A 84 -38.97 -16.85 -15.54
C PRO A 84 -37.86 -17.24 -16.54
N ILE A 85 -37.99 -18.42 -17.15
CA ILE A 85 -37.01 -19.00 -18.09
C ILE A 85 -36.58 -18.02 -19.17
N TRP A 86 -37.56 -17.29 -19.73
CA TRP A 86 -37.31 -16.31 -20.77
C TRP A 86 -36.39 -15.17 -20.29
N ALA A 87 -36.50 -14.76 -19.01
CA ALA A 87 -35.65 -13.71 -18.44
C ALA A 87 -34.22 -14.21 -18.23
N LEU A 88 -34.03 -15.47 -17.87
CA LEU A 88 -32.71 -16.09 -17.76
C LEU A 88 -32.02 -16.25 -19.13
N HIS A 89 -32.76 -16.68 -20.16
CA HIS A 89 -32.23 -16.74 -21.52
C HIS A 89 -31.88 -15.35 -22.05
N LEU A 90 -32.71 -14.34 -21.77
CA LEU A 90 -32.44 -12.96 -22.16
C LEU A 90 -31.20 -12.39 -21.44
N ALA A 91 -31.06 -12.66 -20.14
CA ALA A 91 -29.88 -12.25 -19.36
C ALA A 91 -28.60 -12.92 -19.85
N SER A 92 -28.67 -14.22 -20.21
CA SER A 92 -27.54 -14.96 -20.78
C SER A 92 -27.11 -14.38 -22.15
N LEU A 93 -28.07 -14.07 -23.02
CA LEU A 93 -27.80 -13.42 -24.32
C LEU A 93 -27.19 -12.02 -24.16
N ALA A 94 -27.73 -11.21 -23.24
CA ALA A 94 -27.20 -9.88 -22.96
C ALA A 94 -25.78 -9.93 -22.40
N SER A 95 -25.50 -10.87 -21.49
CA SER A 95 -24.17 -11.07 -20.92
C SER A 95 -23.17 -11.51 -22.00
N SER A 96 -23.54 -12.44 -22.88
CA SER A 96 -22.67 -12.87 -23.99
C SER A 96 -22.35 -11.73 -24.95
N PHE A 97 -23.32 -10.86 -25.27
CA PHE A 97 -23.10 -9.69 -26.11
C PHE A 97 -22.10 -8.72 -25.45
N LEU A 98 -22.33 -8.37 -24.18
CA LEU A 98 -21.48 -7.42 -23.45
C LEU A 98 -20.04 -7.93 -23.30
N MET A 99 -19.87 -9.21 -22.97
CA MET A 99 -18.54 -9.82 -22.87
C MET A 99 -17.80 -9.82 -24.21
N ALA A 100 -18.49 -10.18 -25.30
CA ALA A 100 -17.88 -10.19 -26.64
C ALA A 100 -17.50 -8.77 -27.09
N LEU A 101 -18.34 -7.78 -26.78
CA LEU A 101 -18.07 -6.37 -27.06
C LEU A 101 -16.87 -5.86 -26.23
N SER A 102 -16.82 -6.16 -24.93
CA SER A 102 -15.71 -5.78 -24.06
C SER A 102 -14.39 -6.40 -24.51
N ALA A 103 -14.37 -7.68 -24.86
CA ALA A 103 -13.18 -8.36 -25.38
C ALA A 103 -12.71 -7.74 -26.70
N TRP A 104 -13.64 -7.38 -27.60
CA TRP A 104 -13.30 -6.70 -28.84
C TRP A 104 -12.73 -5.29 -28.60
N LEU A 105 -13.29 -4.53 -27.66
CA LEU A 105 -12.80 -3.19 -27.32
C LEU A 105 -11.36 -3.22 -26.77
N VAL A 106 -11.06 -4.15 -25.87
CA VAL A 106 -9.68 -4.35 -25.35
C VAL A 106 -8.73 -4.76 -26.48
N TRP A 107 -9.18 -5.66 -27.36
CA TRP A 107 -8.37 -6.11 -28.49
C TRP A 107 -8.08 -4.98 -29.52
N VAL A 108 -9.03 -4.06 -29.74
CA VAL A 108 -8.84 -2.91 -30.63
C VAL A 108 -7.90 -1.86 -30.03
N GLU A 109 -7.89 -1.72 -28.70
CA GLU A 109 -7.07 -0.75 -27.97
C GLU A 109 -5.58 -1.16 -27.90
N GLU A 110 -5.26 -2.46 -27.99
CA GLU A 110 -3.88 -2.97 -27.98
C GLU A 110 -3.16 -2.93 -29.35
N ILE A 111 -3.76 -2.39 -30.42
CA ILE A 111 -3.15 -2.32 -31.75
C ILE A 111 -2.30 -1.03 -31.89
N PRO A 112 -0.96 -1.11 -32.06
CA PRO A 112 -0.11 0.07 -32.21
C PRO A 112 -0.43 0.81 -33.52
N GLU A 113 -0.40 2.15 -33.50
CA GLU A 113 -0.54 2.98 -34.70
C GLU A 113 0.57 2.66 -35.72
N GLY A 114 0.23 1.93 -36.78
CA GLY A 114 1.18 1.65 -37.87
C GLY A 114 0.82 0.52 -38.85
N GLU A 115 -0.01 -0.46 -38.46
CA GLU A 115 -0.27 -1.66 -39.30
C GLU A 115 -1.73 -1.85 -39.75
N HIS A 116 -2.39 -0.81 -40.26
CA HIS A 116 -3.77 -0.94 -40.79
C HIS A 116 -3.85 -1.35 -42.28
N GLY A 117 -2.79 -1.93 -42.85
CA GLY A 117 -2.61 -2.06 -44.30
C GLY A 117 -2.60 -3.46 -44.91
N ARG A 118 -2.83 -4.57 -44.18
CA ARG A 118 -2.67 -5.91 -44.78
C ARG A 118 -3.71 -6.94 -44.33
N TRP A 119 -4.93 -6.77 -44.82
CA TRP A 119 -5.95 -7.83 -44.80
C TRP A 119 -5.66 -8.83 -45.92
N ARG A 120 -4.90 -9.89 -45.64
CA ARG A 120 -4.86 -11.11 -46.47
C ARG A 120 -5.71 -12.19 -45.81
N SER A 121 -6.53 -12.84 -46.62
CA SER A 121 -7.53 -13.86 -46.27
C SER A 121 -6.96 -15.16 -45.65
N GLY A 122 -5.73 -15.15 -45.13
CA GLY A 122 -5.10 -16.24 -44.37
C GLY A 122 -4.81 -15.90 -42.90
N SER A 123 -5.02 -14.65 -42.46
CA SER A 123 -4.69 -14.23 -41.08
C SER A 123 -5.73 -14.64 -40.03
N ALA A 124 -6.91 -15.14 -40.45
CA ALA A 124 -7.87 -15.75 -39.52
C ALA A 124 -7.39 -17.11 -38.98
N LEU A 125 -6.45 -17.79 -39.68
CA LEU A 125 -5.87 -19.07 -39.26
C LEU A 125 -4.52 -18.91 -38.52
N PHE A 126 -3.79 -17.80 -38.73
CA PHE A 126 -2.59 -17.51 -37.94
C PHE A 126 -2.89 -17.03 -36.51
N GLY A 127 -4.13 -16.59 -36.24
CA GLY A 127 -4.62 -16.36 -34.88
C GLY A 127 -4.82 -17.67 -34.09
N LEU A 128 -5.19 -18.77 -34.76
CA LEU A 128 -5.40 -20.07 -34.12
C LEU A 128 -4.08 -20.80 -33.76
N GLY A 129 -2.99 -20.53 -34.49
CA GLY A 129 -1.67 -21.12 -34.20
C GLY A 129 -0.86 -20.43 -33.10
N ARG A 130 -1.15 -19.17 -32.77
CA ARG A 130 -0.55 -18.46 -31.60
C ARG A 130 -1.48 -18.40 -30.39
N LEU A 131 -2.64 -19.04 -30.46
CA LEU A 131 -3.52 -19.35 -29.32
C LEU A 131 -3.21 -20.73 -28.70
N HIS A 132 -2.15 -21.42 -29.14
CA HIS A 132 -1.72 -22.69 -28.56
C HIS A 132 -0.79 -22.56 -27.33
N ASP A 133 -0.28 -21.35 -27.05
CA ASP A 133 0.50 -21.04 -25.82
C ASP A 133 -0.29 -20.16 -24.83
N SER A 134 -1.59 -20.01 -25.04
CA SER A 134 -2.52 -19.30 -24.14
C SER A 134 -3.74 -20.15 -23.81
N SER A 135 -3.51 -21.44 -23.53
CA SER A 135 -4.51 -22.42 -23.10
C SER A 135 -5.16 -22.13 -21.74
N GLU A 136 -4.78 -21.06 -21.03
CA GLU A 136 -5.35 -20.73 -19.72
C GLU A 136 -6.42 -19.62 -19.73
N PHE A 137 -6.59 -18.86 -20.81
CA PHE A 137 -7.52 -17.71 -20.78
C PHE A 137 -8.87 -17.92 -21.48
N TYR A 138 -8.97 -18.84 -22.44
CA TYR A 138 -10.21 -19.07 -23.19
C TYR A 138 -11.02 -20.31 -22.75
N ALA A 139 -10.49 -21.14 -21.83
CA ALA A 139 -11.21 -22.27 -21.26
C ALA A 139 -11.96 -21.95 -19.95
N PHE A 140 -11.70 -20.80 -19.32
CA PHE A 140 -12.07 -20.60 -17.91
C PHE A 140 -13.46 -20.02 -17.63
N ILE A 141 -14.23 -19.64 -18.65
CA ILE A 141 -15.53 -18.99 -18.44
C ILE A 141 -16.73 -19.86 -18.87
N PRO A 142 -16.68 -20.65 -19.96
CA PRO A 142 -17.73 -21.65 -20.21
C PRO A 142 -17.68 -22.82 -19.22
N LEU A 143 -16.48 -23.19 -18.72
CA LEU A 143 -16.34 -24.26 -17.72
C LEU A 143 -16.93 -23.84 -16.38
N LYS A 144 -16.83 -22.58 -15.95
CA LYS A 144 -17.44 -22.16 -14.68
C LYS A 144 -18.96 -22.13 -14.74
N TRP A 145 -19.56 -21.89 -15.91
CA TRP A 145 -21.02 -21.98 -16.08
C TRP A 145 -21.51 -23.44 -16.23
N ALA A 146 -20.75 -24.30 -16.91
CA ALA A 146 -21.04 -25.73 -17.00
C ALA A 146 -20.79 -26.48 -15.66
N VAL A 147 -19.81 -26.05 -14.87
CA VAL A 147 -19.53 -26.57 -13.52
C VAL A 147 -20.59 -26.12 -12.51
N TRP A 148 -21.18 -24.93 -12.69
CA TRP A 148 -22.28 -24.47 -11.82
C TRP A 148 -23.58 -25.25 -12.05
N HIS A 149 -23.86 -25.72 -13.28
CA HIS A 149 -25.02 -26.56 -13.57
C HIS A 149 -24.77 -28.08 -13.41
N SER A 150 -23.53 -28.55 -13.56
CA SER A 150 -23.20 -29.98 -13.38
C SER A 150 -22.96 -30.38 -11.91
N ASN A 151 -22.59 -29.44 -11.03
CA ASN A 151 -22.41 -29.71 -9.60
C ASN A 151 -23.71 -29.89 -8.81
N SER A 152 -24.87 -29.66 -9.42
CA SER A 152 -26.17 -29.96 -8.80
C SER A 152 -26.55 -31.45 -8.88
N HIS A 153 -25.84 -32.25 -9.69
CA HIS A 153 -26.12 -33.68 -9.87
C HIS A 153 -24.97 -34.62 -9.47
N LEU A 154 -23.75 -34.11 -9.20
CA LEU A 154 -22.62 -34.93 -8.74
C LEU A 154 -22.41 -34.95 -7.22
N CYS A 155 -23.27 -34.29 -6.44
CA CYS A 155 -23.18 -34.26 -4.97
C CYS A 155 -23.88 -35.44 -4.26
N TYR A 156 -24.13 -36.56 -4.95
CA TYR A 156 -24.82 -37.72 -4.35
C TYR A 156 -24.13 -39.08 -4.50
N LEU A 157 -22.95 -39.18 -5.10
CA LEU A 157 -22.23 -40.46 -5.18
C LEU A 157 -20.72 -40.26 -5.03
N GLY A 158 -20.23 -40.49 -3.80
CA GLY A 158 -18.82 -40.85 -3.57
C GLY A 158 -18.00 -39.90 -2.70
N ALA A 159 -18.24 -39.91 -1.39
CA ALA A 159 -17.20 -39.61 -0.40
C ALA A 159 -17.48 -40.45 0.85
N GLY A 160 -16.90 -41.65 0.88
CA GLY A 160 -16.75 -42.38 2.12
C GLY A 160 -15.72 -41.68 3.01
N LYS A 161 -16.07 -41.49 4.29
CA LYS A 161 -15.17 -41.24 5.44
C LYS A 161 -14.24 -40.02 5.39
N PHE A 162 -14.70 -38.86 4.93
CA PHE A 162 -14.09 -37.58 5.33
C PHE A 162 -15.19 -36.57 5.68
N GLY A 163 -15.03 -35.92 6.84
CA GLY A 163 -16.04 -35.11 7.51
C GLY A 163 -16.50 -33.92 6.68
N THR A 164 -17.79 -33.60 6.78
CA THR A 164 -18.36 -32.40 6.18
C THR A 164 -18.11 -31.19 7.08
N PRO A 165 -18.06 -29.96 6.54
CA PRO A 165 -17.91 -28.74 7.35
C PRO A 165 -18.97 -28.60 8.46
N GLU A 166 -20.15 -29.20 8.27
CA GLU A 166 -21.22 -29.25 9.27
C GLU A 166 -20.89 -30.13 10.49
N GLN A 167 -20.09 -31.20 10.29
CA GLN A 167 -19.56 -32.01 11.39
C GLN A 167 -18.47 -31.26 12.16
N ASP A 168 -17.59 -30.54 11.47
CA ASP A 168 -16.56 -29.70 12.12
C ASP A 168 -17.21 -28.61 12.99
N PHE A 169 -18.32 -28.01 12.54
CA PHE A 169 -19.08 -27.05 13.35
C PHE A 169 -19.76 -27.67 14.58
N LYS A 170 -20.15 -28.94 14.52
CA LYS A 170 -20.65 -29.67 15.71
C LYS A 170 -19.52 -30.06 16.66
N GLU A 171 -18.37 -30.49 16.15
CA GLU A 171 -17.20 -30.83 16.96
C GLU A 171 -16.62 -29.60 17.69
N ILE A 172 -16.56 -28.45 17.01
CA ILE A 172 -16.15 -27.17 17.61
C ILE A 172 -17.14 -26.74 18.70
N ARG A 173 -18.44 -26.93 18.46
CA ARG A 173 -19.49 -26.63 19.44
C ARG A 173 -19.35 -27.51 20.68
N ASP A 174 -19.13 -28.81 20.51
CA ASP A 174 -19.04 -29.76 21.63
C ASP A 174 -17.72 -29.60 22.43
N HIS A 175 -16.62 -29.18 21.79
CA HIS A 175 -15.35 -28.90 22.47
C HIS A 175 -15.35 -27.59 23.28
N LEU A 176 -16.15 -26.59 22.91
CA LEU A 176 -16.25 -25.32 23.63
C LEU A 176 -17.08 -25.41 24.93
N TYR A 177 -17.96 -26.40 25.08
CA TYR A 177 -18.79 -26.56 26.28
C TYR A 177 -18.10 -27.23 27.49
N SER A 178 -16.92 -27.83 27.32
CA SER A 178 -16.23 -28.55 28.42
C SER A 178 -15.16 -27.76 29.19
N ARG A 179 -14.97 -26.46 28.93
CA ARG A 179 -14.07 -25.61 29.75
C ARG A 179 -14.85 -24.50 30.47
N LYS A 180 -15.52 -24.86 31.56
CA LYS A 180 -15.95 -23.91 32.59
C LYS A 180 -14.76 -23.49 33.46
N ARG A 181 -14.30 -22.24 33.33
CA ARG A 181 -14.13 -21.33 34.48
C ARG A 181 -13.85 -19.88 34.06
N ALA A 182 -14.79 -19.02 34.48
CA ALA A 182 -14.71 -17.59 34.81
C ALA A 182 -14.40 -16.58 33.67
N GLU A 183 -15.44 -15.93 33.11
CA GLU A 183 -15.74 -14.49 33.27
C GLU A 183 -16.98 -14.06 32.43
N PRO A 184 -17.64 -12.91 32.73
CA PRO A 184 -19.06 -12.70 32.45
C PRO A 184 -19.38 -12.15 31.05
N HIS A 185 -20.46 -12.68 30.46
CA HIS A 185 -21.04 -12.29 29.18
C HIS A 185 -21.83 -10.97 29.27
N ARG A 186 -21.60 -10.05 28.32
CA ARG A 186 -22.58 -9.03 27.92
C ARG A 186 -23.26 -9.51 26.63
N VAL A 187 -24.59 -9.48 26.66
CA VAL A 187 -25.54 -9.97 25.65
C VAL A 187 -25.53 -9.04 24.44
N LEU A 188 -25.43 -9.60 23.23
CA LEU A 188 -25.67 -8.89 21.98
C LEU A 188 -27.16 -9.07 21.62
N GLU A 189 -27.88 -7.96 21.55
CA GLU A 189 -29.26 -7.87 21.07
C GLU A 189 -29.21 -7.36 19.62
N GLU A 190 -29.84 -8.10 18.68
CA GLU A 190 -29.95 -7.68 17.27
C GLU A 190 -30.92 -6.49 17.16
N ALA A 191 -30.47 -5.38 16.58
CA ALA A 191 -31.30 -4.22 16.31
C ALA A 191 -32.00 -4.33 14.94
N GLU A 192 -33.33 -4.26 14.98
CA GLU A 192 -34.22 -4.19 13.81
C GLU A 192 -33.99 -2.91 12.98
N THR A 193 -34.05 -3.06 11.65
CA THR A 193 -33.87 -1.98 10.68
C THR A 193 -35.21 -1.27 10.43
N THR A 194 -35.34 -0.01 10.85
CA THR A 194 -36.41 0.88 10.38
C THR A 194 -35.86 1.91 9.38
N THR A 195 -36.39 1.85 8.17
CA THR A 195 -36.21 2.81 7.07
C THR A 195 -36.80 4.18 7.40
N ALA A 196 -36.02 5.25 7.19
CA ALA A 196 -36.54 6.61 7.05
C ALA A 196 -35.85 7.31 5.88
N GLU A 197 -36.68 7.84 4.97
CA GLU A 197 -36.31 8.64 3.81
C GLU A 197 -35.90 10.06 4.23
N THR A 198 -34.89 10.63 3.57
CA THR A 198 -34.73 12.09 3.48
C THR A 198 -34.22 12.49 2.10
N LYS A 199 -35.04 13.29 1.41
CA LYS A 199 -34.68 14.17 0.29
C LYS A 199 -34.02 15.42 0.88
N ASP A 200 -32.94 15.93 0.29
CA ASP A 200 -32.95 17.06 -0.64
C ASP A 200 -31.52 17.57 -0.90
N GLY A 201 -31.30 18.21 -2.05
CA GLY A 201 -30.01 18.72 -2.49
C GLY A 201 -29.67 20.15 -2.02
N ASN A 202 -28.38 20.51 -2.10
CA ASN A 202 -27.85 21.55 -3.00
C ASN A 202 -26.47 22.10 -2.53
N SER A 203 -25.67 22.47 -3.53
CA SER A 203 -24.54 23.42 -3.60
C SER A 203 -23.26 23.18 -2.79
N ASN A 204 -22.22 22.78 -3.52
CA ASN A 204 -20.81 22.81 -3.12
C ASN A 204 -20.29 24.25 -3.06
N ASN A 205 -19.80 24.68 -1.89
CA ASN A 205 -19.02 25.92 -1.77
C ASN A 205 -17.83 25.75 -0.80
N TYR A 206 -16.69 26.32 -1.17
CA TYR A 206 -15.33 25.98 -0.72
C TYR A 206 -14.89 26.64 0.60
N ALA A 207 -15.82 26.98 1.51
CA ALA A 207 -15.52 27.77 2.71
C ALA A 207 -16.03 27.17 4.04
N THR A 208 -16.65 25.99 4.02
CA THR A 208 -17.13 25.30 5.23
C THR A 208 -16.73 23.83 5.15
N PHE A 209 -15.46 23.56 5.39
CA PHE A 209 -14.95 22.20 5.55
C PHE A 209 -14.95 21.85 7.04
N ASP A 210 -15.79 20.88 7.40
CA ASP A 210 -15.89 20.30 8.74
C ASP A 210 -15.21 18.91 8.74
N PRO A 211 -14.04 18.77 9.41
CA PRO A 211 -13.32 17.50 9.48
C PRO A 211 -14.02 16.43 10.34
N THR A 212 -15.13 16.73 11.03
CA THR A 212 -15.93 15.71 11.74
C THR A 212 -16.40 14.58 10.82
N LYS A 213 -16.52 14.81 9.51
CA LYS A 213 -16.86 13.77 8.53
C LYS A 213 -15.75 12.75 8.26
N ILE A 214 -14.50 13.03 8.67
CA ILE A 214 -13.39 12.07 8.66
C ILE A 214 -13.41 11.22 9.94
N ALA A 215 -14.04 11.72 11.01
CA ALA A 215 -14.04 11.14 12.35
C ALA A 215 -15.41 10.61 12.80
N VAL A 216 -16.32 10.26 11.88
CA VAL A 216 -17.51 9.48 12.24
C VAL A 216 -17.10 8.02 12.36
N ASP A 217 -16.33 7.75 13.40
CA ASP A 217 -16.36 6.45 14.05
C ASP A 217 -17.70 6.36 14.78
N GLU A 218 -18.40 5.23 14.66
CA GLU A 218 -19.64 4.99 15.40
C GLU A 218 -19.36 5.35 16.86
N GLU A 219 -20.13 6.29 17.42
CA GLU A 219 -20.08 6.60 18.85
C GLU A 219 -20.50 5.32 19.58
N GLY A 220 -19.51 4.49 19.92
CA GLY A 220 -19.66 3.46 20.92
C GLY A 220 -20.06 4.14 22.24
N ASP A 221 -20.80 3.39 23.05
CA ASP A 221 -21.37 3.74 24.36
C ASP A 221 -20.30 4.08 25.45
N ASP A 222 -19.15 4.65 25.07
CA ASP A 222 -18.07 5.03 25.96
C ASP A 222 -18.43 6.32 26.71
N GLU A 223 -18.29 6.29 28.04
CA GLU A 223 -18.49 7.47 28.90
C GLU A 223 -17.67 8.65 28.38
N LYS A 224 -18.35 9.76 28.02
CA LYS A 224 -17.69 10.98 27.58
C LYS A 224 -16.70 11.44 28.66
N PRO A 225 -15.40 11.58 28.35
CA PRO A 225 -14.40 11.98 29.33
C PRO A 225 -14.77 13.30 30.01
N ASP A 226 -14.54 13.42 31.32
CA ASP A 226 -14.75 14.68 32.05
C ASP A 226 -13.83 15.76 31.47
N PRO A 227 -14.37 16.83 30.84
CA PRO A 227 -13.57 17.86 30.21
C PRO A 227 -12.72 18.66 31.20
N ASN A 228 -12.95 18.54 32.51
CA ASN A 228 -12.16 19.21 33.54
C ASN A 228 -10.97 18.39 34.05
N LYS A 229 -10.86 17.11 33.67
CA LYS A 229 -9.76 16.25 34.10
C LYS A 229 -8.63 16.27 33.05
N PRO A 230 -7.38 16.58 33.43
CA PRO A 230 -6.25 16.45 32.52
C PRO A 230 -6.08 15.02 32.02
N TYR A 231 -5.81 14.87 30.72
CA TYR A 231 -5.52 13.58 30.11
C TYR A 231 -4.28 12.92 30.73
N THR A 232 -4.31 11.59 30.90
CA THR A 232 -3.18 10.80 31.37
C THR A 232 -3.08 9.49 30.60
N LEU A 233 -1.88 9.08 30.18
CA LEU A 233 -1.64 7.79 29.50
C LEU A 233 -1.86 6.56 30.41
N GLY A 234 -2.05 6.78 31.71
CA GLY A 234 -2.35 5.78 32.71
C GLY A 234 -1.79 6.16 34.08
N PRO A 235 -1.88 5.26 35.07
CA PRO A 235 -1.37 5.51 36.41
C PRO A 235 0.13 5.82 36.40
N LYS A 236 0.58 6.76 37.24
CA LYS A 236 1.99 7.13 37.34
C LYS A 236 2.80 5.95 37.88
N ILE A 237 3.90 5.64 37.20
CA ILE A 237 4.92 4.67 37.62
C ILE A 237 6.22 5.46 37.83
N SER A 238 6.92 5.21 38.92
CA SER A 238 8.14 5.96 39.30
C SER A 238 9.36 5.07 39.53
N ASP A 239 9.18 3.76 39.51
CA ASP A 239 10.15 2.71 39.86
C ASP A 239 10.32 1.68 38.72
N TRP A 240 10.02 2.06 37.46
CA TRP A 240 10.01 1.11 36.34
C TRP A 240 11.37 0.45 36.08
N ASN A 241 12.47 1.18 36.27
CA ASN A 241 13.82 0.60 36.12
C ASN A 241 14.08 -0.51 37.14
N GLU A 242 13.58 -0.37 38.37
CA GLU A 242 13.73 -1.36 39.44
C GLU A 242 12.86 -2.59 39.16
N GLN A 243 11.60 -2.37 38.77
CA GLN A 243 10.69 -3.45 38.37
C GLN A 243 11.24 -4.25 37.18
N ARG A 244 11.71 -3.55 36.14
CA ARG A 244 12.31 -4.17 34.95
C ARG A 244 13.60 -4.90 35.28
N GLY A 245 14.48 -4.31 36.10
CA GLY A 245 15.72 -4.95 36.55
C GLY A 245 15.46 -6.25 37.33
N LYS A 246 14.46 -6.24 38.22
CA LYS A 246 14.03 -7.44 38.94
C LYS A 246 13.46 -8.50 37.99
N TRP A 247 12.57 -8.10 37.08
CA TRP A 247 11.98 -9.03 36.11
C TRP A 247 13.05 -9.70 35.24
N LEU A 248 14.05 -8.95 34.76
CA LEU A 248 15.16 -9.50 33.96
C LEU A 248 16.02 -10.49 34.76
N ALA A 249 16.24 -10.23 36.05
CA ALA A 249 16.95 -11.16 36.93
C ALA A 249 16.16 -12.46 37.16
N ASP A 250 14.83 -12.36 37.28
CA ASP A 250 13.93 -13.49 37.49
C ASP A 250 13.64 -14.28 36.19
N ASN A 251 13.91 -13.71 35.00
CA ASN A 251 13.59 -14.29 33.68
C ASN A 251 14.81 -14.31 32.73
N PRO A 252 15.87 -15.09 33.04
CA PRO A 252 17.12 -15.08 32.27
C PRO A 252 16.96 -15.60 30.83
N ASP A 253 15.91 -16.37 30.52
CA ASP A 253 15.60 -16.86 29.18
C ASP A 253 15.15 -15.75 28.21
N PHE A 254 14.80 -14.57 28.74
CA PHE A 254 14.37 -13.40 27.99
C PHE A 254 15.33 -12.22 28.20
N PRO A 255 16.59 -12.32 27.75
CA PRO A 255 17.55 -11.24 27.93
C PRO A 255 17.18 -10.04 27.06
N ASN A 256 17.46 -8.85 27.57
CA ASN A 256 17.31 -7.58 26.87
C ASN A 256 18.40 -7.32 25.82
N PHE A 257 19.46 -8.11 25.82
CA PHE A 257 20.47 -8.15 24.76
C PHE A 257 20.58 -9.57 24.21
N ILE A 258 20.37 -9.73 22.90
CA ILE A 258 20.42 -11.04 22.23
C ILE A 258 21.84 -11.47 21.86
N ALA A 259 22.76 -10.52 21.78
CA ALA A 259 24.20 -10.73 21.59
C ALA A 259 24.98 -9.54 22.19
N PRO A 260 26.32 -9.63 22.34
CA PRO A 260 27.12 -8.49 22.77
C PRO A 260 26.84 -7.25 21.91
N ASN A 261 26.52 -6.13 22.56
CA ASN A 261 26.15 -4.87 21.92
C ASN A 261 24.92 -4.93 20.99
N LYS A 262 24.14 -6.02 20.99
CA LYS A 262 22.91 -6.16 20.20
C LYS A 262 21.67 -6.19 21.10
N PRO A 263 20.97 -5.04 21.27
CA PRO A 263 19.76 -4.98 22.07
C PRO A 263 18.64 -5.83 21.42
N ARG A 264 17.71 -6.32 22.24
CA ARG A 264 16.44 -6.86 21.75
C ARG A 264 15.55 -5.70 21.33
N VAL A 265 15.08 -5.75 20.09
CA VAL A 265 14.31 -4.66 19.46
C VAL A 265 12.93 -5.15 19.04
N LEU A 266 11.91 -4.37 19.38
CA LEU A 266 10.55 -4.54 18.86
C LEU A 266 10.25 -3.40 17.90
N LEU A 267 10.13 -3.70 16.60
CA LEU A 267 9.64 -2.75 15.61
C LEU A 267 8.12 -2.68 15.68
N VAL A 268 7.60 -1.48 15.89
CA VAL A 268 6.17 -1.21 16.03
C VAL A 268 5.72 -0.33 14.89
N THR A 269 4.70 -0.76 14.18
CA THR A 269 4.03 0.00 13.12
C THR A 269 2.53 -0.19 13.26
N GLY A 270 1.72 0.48 12.44
CA GLY A 270 0.28 0.29 12.47
C GLY A 270 -0.46 1.12 11.44
N SER A 271 -1.74 0.79 11.27
CA SER A 271 -2.67 1.52 10.42
C SER A 271 -4.06 1.53 11.06
N SER A 272 -4.97 2.33 10.51
CA SER A 272 -6.38 2.32 10.92
C SER A 272 -6.98 0.91 10.84
N PRO A 273 -7.92 0.53 11.75
CA PRO A 273 -8.68 -0.71 11.63
C PRO A 273 -9.63 -0.73 10.43
N LYS A 274 -10.07 0.46 9.99
CA LYS A 274 -10.99 0.59 8.87
C LYS A 274 -10.23 0.49 7.55
N PRO A 275 -10.86 -0.06 6.48
CA PRO A 275 -10.32 0.00 5.13
C PRO A 275 -9.94 1.44 4.75
N CYS A 276 -8.93 1.57 3.91
CA CYS A 276 -8.51 2.88 3.42
C CYS A 276 -9.63 3.55 2.63
N GLU A 277 -9.78 4.86 2.83
CA GLU A 277 -10.74 5.66 2.08
C GLU A 277 -10.41 5.67 0.58
N ASN A 278 -9.11 5.67 0.27
CA ASN A 278 -8.61 5.30 -1.06
C ASN A 278 -8.30 3.78 -1.07
N PRO A 279 -9.07 2.95 -1.80
CA PRO A 279 -8.93 1.49 -1.72
C PRO A 279 -7.54 0.96 -2.12
N VAL A 280 -6.80 1.67 -2.98
CA VAL A 280 -5.43 1.26 -3.33
C VAL A 280 -4.47 1.46 -2.15
N GLY A 281 -4.82 2.30 -1.17
CA GLY A 281 -4.02 2.55 0.02
C GLY A 281 -3.72 1.27 0.81
N ASP A 282 -4.69 0.37 0.94
CA ASP A 282 -4.51 -0.93 1.61
C ASP A 282 -3.44 -1.79 0.91
N HIS A 283 -3.32 -1.70 -0.41
CA HIS A 283 -2.25 -2.38 -1.15
C HIS A 283 -0.87 -1.83 -0.79
N TYR A 284 -0.74 -0.51 -0.60
CA TYR A 284 0.53 0.10 -0.19
C TYR A 284 0.87 -0.16 1.27
N LEU A 285 -0.13 -0.25 2.16
CA LEU A 285 0.05 -0.75 3.53
C LEU A 285 0.60 -2.18 3.52
N LEU A 286 0.01 -3.06 2.69
CA LEU A 286 0.47 -4.45 2.53
C LEU A 286 1.92 -4.53 2.02
N LYS A 287 2.27 -3.73 1.02
CA LYS A 287 3.65 -3.66 0.49
C LYS A 287 4.63 -3.14 1.55
N SER A 288 4.23 -2.12 2.32
CA SER A 288 5.04 -1.57 3.40
C SER A 288 5.29 -2.59 4.50
N ILE A 289 4.28 -3.35 4.94
CA ILE A 289 4.50 -4.38 5.96
C ILE A 289 5.33 -5.55 5.44
N LYS A 290 5.17 -5.99 4.18
CA LYS A 290 6.10 -6.98 3.58
C LYS A 290 7.55 -6.48 3.65
N ASN A 291 7.79 -5.23 3.27
CA ASN A 291 9.13 -4.63 3.31
C ASN A 291 9.72 -4.65 4.73
N LYS A 292 8.94 -4.27 5.74
CA LYS A 292 9.35 -4.34 7.16
C LYS A 292 9.59 -5.77 7.63
N ILE A 293 8.74 -6.72 7.24
CA ILE A 293 8.91 -8.17 7.52
C ILE A 293 10.25 -8.66 6.97
N ASP A 294 10.60 -8.27 5.76
CA ASP A 294 11.85 -8.68 5.13
C ASP A 294 13.08 -8.14 5.88
N TYR A 295 13.11 -6.84 6.17
CA TYR A 295 14.20 -6.24 6.96
C TYR A 295 14.31 -6.88 8.35
N CYS A 296 13.22 -6.93 9.11
CA CYS A 296 13.25 -7.45 10.48
C CYS A 296 13.64 -8.94 10.52
N ARG A 297 13.23 -9.73 9.52
CA ARG A 297 13.65 -11.12 9.38
C ARG A 297 15.16 -11.26 9.17
N LEU A 298 15.80 -10.36 8.42
CA LEU A 298 17.25 -10.35 8.21
C LEU A 298 18.01 -9.90 9.47
N HIS A 299 17.47 -8.91 10.18
CA HIS A 299 18.15 -8.23 11.28
C HIS A 299 17.82 -8.80 12.68
N ALA A 300 17.00 -9.85 12.78
CA ALA A 300 16.54 -10.44 14.04
C ALA A 300 15.79 -9.43 14.93
N ILE A 301 14.82 -8.74 14.34
CA ILE A 301 13.95 -7.77 15.00
C ILE A 301 12.53 -8.34 15.02
N GLU A 302 11.83 -8.22 16.14
CA GLU A 302 10.43 -8.63 16.27
C GLU A 302 9.51 -7.53 15.72
N ILE A 303 8.32 -7.87 15.22
CA ILE A 303 7.35 -6.89 14.70
C ILE A 303 6.05 -6.96 15.50
N PHE A 304 5.52 -5.80 15.87
CA PHE A 304 4.13 -5.62 16.33
C PHE A 304 3.37 -4.70 15.36
N TYR A 305 2.23 -5.16 14.83
CA TYR A 305 1.39 -4.38 13.91
C TYR A 305 0.09 -3.92 14.58
N ASN A 306 0.03 -2.62 14.86
CA ASN A 306 -1.09 -1.79 15.32
C ASN A 306 -2.33 -1.83 14.41
N MET A 307 -3.49 -2.35 14.84
CA MET A 307 -4.78 -2.05 14.18
C MET A 307 -5.87 -1.56 15.15
N ALA A 308 -5.64 -1.54 16.46
CA ALA A 308 -6.62 -1.07 17.43
C ALA A 308 -6.40 0.41 17.78
N LEU A 309 -7.50 1.15 17.96
CA LEU A 309 -7.50 2.45 18.64
C LEU A 309 -7.67 2.20 20.13
N LEU A 310 -6.56 2.24 20.89
CA LEU A 310 -6.56 1.92 22.32
C LEU A 310 -7.17 3.04 23.19
N ASP A 311 -7.21 4.26 22.66
CA ASP A 311 -7.66 5.45 23.37
C ASP A 311 -8.32 6.42 22.37
N ALA A 312 -9.60 6.71 22.59
CA ALA A 312 -10.41 7.52 21.69
C ALA A 312 -9.98 9.00 21.64
N GLU A 313 -9.30 9.50 22.68
CA GLU A 313 -8.79 10.88 22.73
C GLU A 313 -7.52 11.04 21.89
N MET A 314 -6.72 9.98 21.78
CA MET A 314 -5.43 9.94 21.08
C MET A 314 -5.55 9.39 19.66
N ALA A 315 -6.52 9.88 18.88
CA ALA A 315 -6.73 9.45 17.49
C ALA A 315 -5.65 9.98 16.52
N GLY A 316 -5.53 9.32 15.36
CA GLY A 316 -4.60 9.71 14.29
C GLY A 316 -3.14 9.40 14.63
N PHE A 317 -2.23 10.31 14.30
CA PHE A 317 -0.79 10.11 14.54
C PHE A 317 -0.44 10.04 16.05
N TRP A 318 -1.31 10.54 16.92
CA TRP A 318 -1.16 10.46 18.38
C TRP A 318 -1.38 9.06 18.97
N ALA A 319 -2.01 8.15 18.22
CA ALA A 319 -2.36 6.80 18.70
C ALA A 319 -1.11 5.95 19.05
N LYS A 320 0.06 6.35 18.55
CA LYS A 320 1.33 5.70 18.86
C LYS A 320 1.71 5.84 20.34
N LEU A 321 1.35 6.93 21.03
CA LEU A 321 1.77 7.17 22.43
C LEU A 321 1.18 6.12 23.41
N PRO A 322 -0.15 5.91 23.48
CA PRO A 322 -0.73 4.87 24.34
C PRO A 322 -0.21 3.47 24.00
N LEU A 323 -0.06 3.17 22.71
CA LEU A 323 0.44 1.89 22.23
C LEU A 323 1.89 1.64 22.68
N ILE A 324 2.77 2.62 22.48
CA ILE A 324 4.18 2.53 22.90
C ILE A 324 4.26 2.30 24.40
N ARG A 325 3.54 3.09 25.21
CA ARG A 325 3.51 2.90 26.67
C ARG A 325 3.07 1.49 27.04
N LYS A 326 2.01 0.99 26.42
CA LYS A 326 1.49 -0.35 26.68
C LYS A 326 2.51 -1.43 26.33
N LEU A 327 3.19 -1.33 25.19
CA LEU A 327 4.18 -2.31 24.76
C LEU A 327 5.44 -2.28 25.63
N LEU A 328 5.95 -1.11 26.01
CA LEU A 328 7.10 -1.00 26.93
C LEU A 328 6.82 -1.69 28.27
N LEU A 329 5.63 -1.49 28.82
CA LEU A 329 5.22 -2.10 30.10
C LEU A 329 4.90 -3.59 29.99
N SER A 330 4.45 -4.06 28.82
CA SER A 330 4.08 -5.47 28.60
C SER A 330 5.27 -6.34 28.20
N HIS A 331 6.34 -5.72 27.70
CA HIS A 331 7.55 -6.39 27.21
C HIS A 331 8.82 -5.86 27.90
N PRO A 332 9.03 -6.18 29.20
CA PRO A 332 10.22 -5.77 29.95
C PRO A 332 11.53 -6.31 29.35
N GLU A 333 11.51 -7.38 28.58
CA GLU A 333 12.65 -7.92 27.84
C GLU A 333 13.10 -7.03 26.68
N ILE A 334 12.25 -6.16 26.15
CA ILE A 334 12.63 -5.29 25.04
C ILE A 334 13.50 -4.15 25.56
N GLU A 335 14.67 -3.94 24.94
CA GLU A 335 15.57 -2.85 25.28
C GLU A 335 15.24 -1.59 24.49
N PHE A 336 14.96 -1.72 23.18
CA PHE A 336 14.52 -0.62 22.33
C PHE A 336 13.20 -0.97 21.63
N LEU A 337 12.24 -0.06 21.71
CA LEU A 337 11.09 -0.04 20.82
C LEU A 337 11.44 0.86 19.63
N TRP A 338 11.31 0.33 18.41
CA TRP A 338 11.50 1.10 17.18
C TRP A 338 10.14 1.40 16.56
N TRP A 339 9.64 2.62 16.74
CA TRP A 339 8.44 3.05 16.04
C TRP A 339 8.78 3.35 14.58
N MET A 340 7.99 2.84 13.63
CA MET A 340 8.14 3.14 12.21
C MET A 340 6.76 3.30 11.54
N ASP A 341 6.52 4.46 10.94
CA ASP A 341 5.26 4.77 10.26
C ASP A 341 4.97 3.82 9.10
N SER A 342 3.67 3.66 8.79
CA SER A 342 3.22 2.78 7.71
C SER A 342 3.68 3.21 6.32
N ASP A 343 3.97 4.49 6.10
CA ASP A 343 4.48 5.08 4.86
C ASP A 343 6.00 5.30 4.87
N ALA A 344 6.70 4.81 5.91
CA ALA A 344 8.14 4.66 5.93
C ALA A 344 8.55 3.25 5.45
N MET A 345 9.54 3.16 4.57
CA MET A 345 10.00 1.88 4.00
C MET A 345 11.51 1.74 4.11
N PHE A 346 11.97 0.53 4.41
CA PHE A 346 13.38 0.18 4.34
C PHE A 346 13.85 0.11 2.90
N THR A 347 14.91 0.83 2.59
CA THR A 347 15.54 0.89 1.27
C THR A 347 17.00 0.43 1.30
N ASP A 348 17.58 0.24 2.48
CA ASP A 348 18.83 -0.49 2.70
C ASP A 348 18.56 -1.74 3.54
N MET A 349 18.60 -2.92 2.92
CA MET A 349 18.37 -4.21 3.57
C MET A 349 19.63 -4.82 4.20
N ALA A 350 20.79 -4.18 4.03
CA ALA A 350 22.08 -4.65 4.56
C ALA A 350 22.59 -3.80 5.72
N PHE A 351 22.12 -2.55 5.84
CA PHE A 351 22.52 -1.66 6.93
C PHE A 351 21.94 -2.11 8.29
N GLU A 352 22.83 -2.32 9.26
CA GLU A 352 22.48 -2.53 10.67
C GLU A 352 22.66 -1.23 11.44
N VAL A 353 21.69 -0.92 12.29
CA VAL A 353 21.72 0.26 13.17
C VAL A 353 22.94 0.19 14.10
N PRO A 354 23.72 1.28 14.26
CA PRO A 354 24.94 1.26 15.08
C PRO A 354 24.62 1.32 16.59
N TRP A 355 24.07 0.24 17.16
CA TRP A 355 23.53 0.19 18.53
C TRP A 355 24.48 0.72 19.63
N GLU A 356 25.78 0.45 19.50
CA GLU A 356 26.80 0.91 20.46
C GLU A 356 26.89 2.45 20.54
N ARG A 357 26.60 3.15 19.45
CA ARG A 357 26.52 4.62 19.41
C ARG A 357 25.47 5.16 20.37
N TYR A 358 24.40 4.40 20.62
CA TYR A 358 23.25 4.84 21.41
C TYR A 358 23.21 4.28 22.82
N LYS A 359 24.28 3.64 23.28
CA LYS A 359 24.34 2.98 24.60
C LYS A 359 23.93 3.88 25.77
N ASP A 360 24.27 5.18 25.69
CA ASP A 360 23.99 6.17 26.75
C ASP A 360 22.73 7.02 26.51
N GLN A 361 21.99 6.70 25.44
CA GLN A 361 20.85 7.46 24.93
C GLN A 361 19.55 6.67 25.11
N ASN A 362 18.45 7.39 25.31
CA ASN A 362 17.13 6.79 25.52
C ASN A 362 16.16 7.05 24.36
N LEU A 363 16.34 8.14 23.62
CA LEU A 363 15.54 8.47 22.44
C LEU A 363 16.46 8.81 21.28
N VAL A 364 16.29 8.15 20.14
CA VAL A 364 17.06 8.39 18.92
C VAL A 364 16.09 8.73 17.80
N MET A 365 16.24 9.91 17.20
CA MET A 365 15.41 10.39 16.09
C MET A 365 16.31 10.94 15.01
N HIS A 366 15.91 10.84 13.75
CA HIS A 366 16.60 11.59 12.71
C HIS A 366 16.37 13.09 12.89
N GLY A 367 17.43 13.91 12.85
CA GLY A 367 17.32 15.35 12.99
C GLY A 367 18.65 16.07 13.19
N TRP A 368 18.59 17.39 13.35
CA TRP A 368 19.76 18.25 13.57
C TRP A 368 19.59 19.11 14.82
N ASN A 369 20.62 19.14 15.67
CA ASN A 369 20.62 19.93 16.91
C ASN A 369 20.29 21.40 16.66
N GLU A 370 20.93 22.02 15.68
CA GLU A 370 20.73 23.44 15.34
C GLU A 370 19.28 23.70 14.90
N MET A 371 18.71 22.81 14.09
CA MET A 371 17.34 22.96 13.62
C MET A 371 16.30 22.81 14.74
N VAL A 372 16.55 21.95 15.74
CA VAL A 372 15.62 21.70 16.84
C VAL A 372 15.78 22.74 17.95
N TYR A 373 17.00 22.90 18.48
CA TYR A 373 17.25 23.68 19.68
C TYR A 373 17.41 25.18 19.41
N ASP A 374 17.99 25.54 18.26
CA ASP A 374 18.32 26.94 17.96
C ASP A 374 17.25 27.56 17.06
N GLU A 375 16.94 26.91 15.93
CA GLU A 375 15.94 27.41 14.98
C GLU A 375 14.49 27.13 15.36
N LYS A 376 14.25 26.12 16.21
CA LYS A 376 12.91 25.61 16.56
C LYS A 376 12.09 25.27 15.32
N ASN A 377 12.72 24.64 14.34
CA ASN A 377 12.10 24.27 13.09
C ASN A 377 11.26 23.00 13.26
N TRP A 378 10.00 23.02 12.84
CA TRP A 378 9.06 21.91 13.04
C TRP A 378 9.46 20.60 12.31
N ILE A 379 10.33 20.70 11.31
CA ILE A 379 10.95 19.57 10.60
C ILE A 379 12.42 19.35 10.99
N GLY A 380 12.87 19.94 12.10
CA GLY A 380 14.23 19.75 12.63
C GLY A 380 14.52 18.31 13.08
N LEU A 381 13.47 17.53 13.35
CA LEU A 381 13.50 16.11 13.63
C LEU A 381 12.29 15.42 12.99
N ASN A 382 12.29 14.08 12.96
CA ASN A 382 11.13 13.29 12.52
C ASN A 382 10.73 12.23 13.55
N THR A 383 9.42 12.09 13.79
CA THR A 383 8.84 11.11 14.73
C THR A 383 8.14 9.94 14.02
N GLY A 384 8.43 9.74 12.73
CA GLY A 384 7.93 8.61 11.94
C GLY A 384 8.89 7.42 11.87
N SER A 385 10.12 7.57 12.35
CA SER A 385 11.07 6.47 12.56
C SER A 385 12.01 6.84 13.70
N PHE A 386 11.86 6.19 14.86
CA PHE A 386 12.66 6.51 16.05
C PHE A 386 12.82 5.31 16.98
N LEU A 387 13.89 5.34 17.79
CA LEU A 387 14.17 4.34 18.82
C LEU A 387 13.87 4.94 20.20
N LEU A 388 13.15 4.19 21.03
CA LEU A 388 12.85 4.57 22.41
C LEU A 388 13.23 3.43 23.36
N ARG A 389 14.13 3.70 24.31
CA ARG A 389 14.60 2.71 25.28
C ARG A 389 13.52 2.34 26.29
N ASN A 390 13.44 1.09 26.69
CA ASN A 390 12.53 0.67 27.77
C ASN A 390 13.11 1.02 29.15
N CYS A 391 12.77 2.21 29.65
CA CYS A 391 13.22 2.73 30.93
C CYS A 391 12.27 3.78 31.51
N GLN A 392 12.44 4.12 32.79
CA GLN A 392 11.62 5.11 33.50
C GLN A 392 11.61 6.47 32.78
N TRP A 393 12.77 6.91 32.27
CA TRP A 393 12.89 8.17 31.51
C TRP A 393 11.93 8.23 30.33
N SER A 394 11.75 7.10 29.62
CA SER A 394 10.86 7.03 28.45
C SER A 394 9.39 7.12 28.84
N LEU A 395 9.00 6.54 29.98
CA LEU A 395 7.64 6.71 30.52
C LEU A 395 7.37 8.18 30.86
N ASP A 396 8.35 8.84 31.49
CA ASP A 396 8.25 10.26 31.84
C ASP A 396 8.20 11.16 30.59
N MET A 397 8.96 10.81 29.54
CA MET A 397 8.91 11.50 28.24
C MET A 397 7.54 11.35 27.58
N LEU A 398 6.94 10.14 27.60
CA LEU A 398 5.59 9.92 27.06
C LEU A 398 4.54 10.74 27.81
N ASP A 399 4.63 10.81 29.14
CA ASP A 399 3.76 11.66 29.97
C ASP A 399 3.90 13.16 29.60
N ALA A 400 5.12 13.61 29.28
CA ALA A 400 5.37 14.99 28.86
C ALA A 400 4.94 15.28 27.42
N TRP A 401 4.89 14.26 26.57
CA TRP A 401 4.56 14.38 25.14
C TRP A 401 3.04 14.36 24.88
N ALA A 402 2.30 13.56 25.63
CA ALA A 402 0.85 13.39 25.49
C ALA A 402 -0.04 14.64 25.63
N PRO A 403 0.28 15.69 26.41
CA PRO A 403 -0.69 16.76 26.74
C PRO A 403 -1.26 17.55 25.55
N MET A 404 -0.56 17.57 24.41
CA MET A 404 -1.04 18.25 23.18
C MET A 404 -1.85 17.33 22.26
N GLY A 405 -2.01 16.06 22.63
CA GLY A 405 -2.63 15.02 21.82
C GLY A 405 -4.16 14.87 21.89
N PRO A 406 -4.86 15.12 23.02
CA PRO A 406 -6.30 14.90 23.11
C PRO A 406 -7.08 15.68 22.06
N LYS A 407 -7.85 14.97 21.22
CA LYS A 407 -8.60 15.54 20.09
C LYS A 407 -9.59 16.63 20.50
N GLY A 408 -9.93 17.50 19.55
CA GLY A 408 -10.82 18.64 19.76
C GLY A 408 -10.07 19.86 20.29
N LYS A 409 -10.70 20.62 21.21
CA LYS A 409 -10.21 21.95 21.63
C LYS A 409 -8.76 21.95 22.11
N ILE A 410 -8.33 20.91 22.84
CA ILE A 410 -6.95 20.81 23.37
C ILE A 410 -5.94 20.76 22.22
N ARG A 411 -6.11 19.81 21.28
CA ARG A 411 -5.23 19.67 20.12
C ARG A 411 -5.28 20.88 19.18
N ASP A 412 -6.44 21.49 19.00
CA ASP A 412 -6.61 22.69 18.17
C ASP A 412 -5.88 23.91 18.76
N ASP A 413 -6.03 24.14 20.06
CA ASP A 413 -5.37 25.26 20.74
C ASP A 413 -3.85 25.03 20.86
N ALA A 414 -3.43 23.79 21.12
CA ALA A 414 -2.03 23.42 21.06
C ALA A 414 -1.44 23.63 19.66
N GLY A 415 -2.19 23.33 18.59
CA GLY A 415 -1.77 23.59 17.21
C GLY A 415 -1.47 25.06 16.95
N LYS A 416 -2.30 25.98 17.48
CA LYS A 416 -2.06 27.44 17.40
C LYS A 416 -0.78 27.85 18.13
N ILE A 417 -0.52 27.26 19.30
CA ILE A 417 0.73 27.49 20.04
C ILE A 417 1.92 27.01 19.21
N LEU A 418 1.88 25.77 18.72
CA LEU A 418 2.97 25.19 17.94
C LEU A 418 3.25 26.00 16.66
N THR A 419 2.24 26.46 15.94
CA THR A 419 2.44 27.31 14.75
C THR A 419 3.03 28.68 15.09
N ARG A 420 2.74 29.23 16.27
CA ARG A 420 3.33 30.49 16.72
C ARG A 420 4.79 30.33 17.14
N GLU A 421 5.12 29.23 17.81
CA GLU A 421 6.43 29.03 18.44
C GLU A 421 7.45 28.33 17.52
N LEU A 422 6.99 27.54 16.54
CA LEU A 422 7.86 26.75 15.67
C LEU A 422 8.01 27.38 14.28
N LYS A 423 9.27 27.49 13.84
CA LYS A 423 9.62 28.02 12.53
C LYS A 423 9.13 27.09 11.43
N GLY A 424 8.48 27.67 10.42
CA GLY A 424 8.08 26.99 9.19
C GLY A 424 6.87 26.06 9.29
N ARG A 425 6.22 25.97 10.47
CA ARG A 425 5.04 25.12 10.67
C ARG A 425 3.80 25.77 10.02
N PRO A 426 3.04 25.05 9.16
CA PRO A 426 1.75 25.55 8.68
C PRO A 426 0.67 25.58 9.78
N VAL A 427 -0.51 26.14 9.49
CA VAL A 427 -1.63 26.21 10.44
C VAL A 427 -2.48 24.94 10.34
N PHE A 428 -2.43 24.10 11.37
CA PHE A 428 -3.28 22.91 11.54
C PHE A 428 -3.21 22.44 13.01
N GLU A 429 -4.04 21.45 13.38
CA GLU A 429 -4.08 20.84 14.72
C GLU A 429 -2.69 20.37 15.19
N ALA A 430 -2.46 20.26 16.50
CA ALA A 430 -1.18 19.76 17.02
C ALA A 430 -0.88 18.33 16.52
N ASP A 431 0.36 18.12 16.11
CA ASP A 431 0.93 16.83 15.72
C ASP A 431 2.05 16.41 16.68
N ASP A 432 2.31 15.10 16.75
CA ASP A 432 3.29 14.52 17.65
C ASP A 432 4.71 15.03 17.36
N GLN A 433 5.07 15.23 16.09
CA GLN A 433 6.40 15.72 15.70
C GLN A 433 6.66 17.14 16.21
N SER A 434 5.74 18.06 15.95
CA SER A 434 5.82 19.45 16.39
C SER A 434 5.83 19.55 17.91
N ALA A 435 5.02 18.75 18.60
CA ALA A 435 5.03 18.70 20.06
C ALA A 435 6.40 18.25 20.60
N MET A 436 7.03 17.26 19.98
CA MET A 436 8.38 16.81 20.35
C MET A 436 9.43 17.91 20.16
N VAL A 437 9.43 18.60 19.00
CA VAL A 437 10.31 19.75 18.77
C VAL A 437 10.12 20.81 19.86
N TYR A 438 8.87 21.17 20.15
CA TYR A 438 8.55 22.17 21.17
C TYR A 438 9.05 21.77 22.56
N ILE A 439 8.85 20.51 22.97
CA ILE A 439 9.32 19.99 24.26
C ILE A 439 10.85 20.03 24.34
N LEU A 440 11.55 19.53 23.31
CA LEU A 440 13.00 19.50 23.32
C LEU A 440 13.61 20.91 23.30
N ALA A 441 13.04 21.82 22.52
CA ALA A 441 13.50 23.20 22.47
C ALA A 441 13.23 23.97 23.78
N SER A 442 12.09 23.73 24.43
CA SER A 442 11.70 24.44 25.67
C SER A 442 12.27 23.83 26.94
N GLN A 443 12.60 22.53 26.94
CA GLN A 443 13.05 21.78 28.12
C GLN A 443 14.35 21.01 27.83
N ARG A 444 15.28 21.63 27.08
CA ARG A 444 16.55 21.01 26.68
C ARG A 444 17.35 20.47 27.85
N GLU A 445 17.43 21.21 28.96
CA GLU A 445 18.18 20.78 30.15
C GLU A 445 17.61 19.50 30.78
N LYS A 446 16.30 19.30 30.67
CA LYS A 446 15.62 18.13 31.24
C LYS A 446 15.75 16.88 30.37
N TRP A 447 15.67 17.04 29.06
CA TRP A 447 15.54 15.91 28.13
C TRP A 447 16.75 15.71 27.21
N GLY A 448 17.40 16.78 26.79
CA GLY A 448 18.34 16.80 25.67
C GLY A 448 19.56 15.90 25.85
N GLU A 449 20.01 15.66 27.09
CA GLU A 449 21.17 14.78 27.36
C GLU A 449 20.94 13.32 26.94
N LYS A 450 19.67 12.86 26.98
CA LYS A 450 19.27 11.49 26.65
C LYS A 450 18.66 11.34 25.26
N VAL A 451 18.67 12.41 24.47
CA VAL A 451 18.18 12.44 23.10
C VAL A 451 19.35 12.52 22.13
N TYR A 452 19.39 11.61 21.17
CA TYR A 452 20.34 11.64 20.06
C TYR A 452 19.62 12.02 18.77
N LEU A 453 19.97 13.17 18.20
CA LEU A 453 19.51 13.60 16.88
C LEU A 453 20.49 13.09 15.81
N GLU A 454 20.10 12.00 15.14
CA GLU A 454 20.89 11.29 14.15
C GLU A 454 20.80 11.94 12.77
N ASN A 455 21.95 12.12 12.12
CA ASN A 455 22.05 12.70 10.79
C ASN A 455 23.20 12.10 9.94
N ALA A 456 23.90 11.08 10.45
CA ALA A 456 24.95 10.38 9.72
C ALA A 456 24.37 9.36 8.72
N TYR A 457 23.13 8.92 8.93
CA TYR A 457 22.39 8.05 8.02
C TYR A 457 20.89 8.36 8.10
N TYR A 458 20.12 7.91 7.13
CA TYR A 458 18.69 8.17 7.04
C TYR A 458 17.87 7.20 7.89
N LEU A 459 17.92 7.35 9.22
CA LEU A 459 16.92 6.73 10.11
C LEU A 459 15.49 7.14 9.72
N HIS A 460 15.37 8.36 9.19
CA HIS A 460 14.26 8.84 8.36
C HIS A 460 14.87 9.58 7.17
N GLY A 461 14.44 9.24 5.95
CA GLY A 461 14.86 9.92 4.73
C GLY A 461 13.66 10.50 3.98
N TYR A 462 13.65 11.83 3.77
CA TYR A 462 12.59 12.50 3.03
C TYR A 462 12.54 12.02 1.58
N TRP A 463 11.43 11.36 1.19
CA TRP A 463 11.32 10.72 -0.12
C TRP A 463 11.58 11.67 -1.31
N GLY A 464 11.16 12.93 -1.21
CA GLY A 464 11.21 13.90 -2.30
C GLY A 464 12.63 14.25 -2.79
N ILE A 465 13.67 13.95 -2.01
CA ILE A 465 15.08 14.16 -2.42
C ILE A 465 15.82 12.85 -2.71
N LEU A 466 15.18 11.70 -2.48
CA LEU A 466 15.80 10.37 -2.56
C LEU A 466 15.32 9.57 -3.77
N VAL A 467 14.00 9.52 -4.01
CA VAL A 467 13.41 8.54 -4.95
C VAL A 467 13.81 8.72 -6.41
N ASP A 468 14.22 9.94 -6.77
CA ASP A 468 14.68 10.29 -8.12
C ASP A 468 16.17 9.96 -8.32
N LYS A 469 16.89 9.56 -7.26
CA LYS A 469 18.32 9.18 -7.27
C LYS A 469 18.57 7.67 -7.22
N TYR A 470 17.53 6.84 -7.14
CA TYR A 470 17.72 5.39 -6.97
C TYR A 470 18.53 4.74 -8.09
N GLU A 471 18.34 5.14 -9.35
CA GLU A 471 19.14 4.64 -10.46
C GLU A 471 20.62 5.03 -10.32
N GLU A 472 20.90 6.27 -9.91
CA GLU A 472 22.26 6.74 -9.61
C GLU A 472 22.89 5.93 -8.47
N MET A 473 22.11 5.60 -7.43
CA MET A 473 22.56 4.78 -6.31
C MET A 473 22.91 3.35 -6.73
N ILE A 474 22.09 2.74 -7.60
CA ILE A 474 22.34 1.39 -8.15
C ILE A 474 23.61 1.37 -9.00
N GLU A 475 23.88 2.43 -9.76
CA GLU A 475 25.05 2.50 -10.64
C GLU A 475 26.36 2.74 -9.88
N ASN A 476 26.34 3.59 -8.85
CA ASN A 476 27.55 4.11 -8.23
C ASN A 476 27.86 3.55 -6.83
N PHE A 477 26.88 2.95 -6.15
CA PHE A 477 27.00 2.53 -4.76
C PHE A 477 26.46 1.11 -4.54
N HIS A 478 26.40 0.70 -3.28
CA HIS A 478 25.88 -0.59 -2.85
C HIS A 478 25.12 -0.46 -1.51
N PRO A 479 24.22 -1.40 -1.18
CA PRO A 479 23.57 -1.47 0.13
C PRO A 479 24.58 -1.62 1.29
N GLY A 480 24.19 -1.19 2.48
CA GLY A 480 24.97 -1.24 3.72
C GLY A 480 25.52 0.11 4.17
N LEU A 481 25.17 1.20 3.48
CA LEU A 481 25.69 2.55 3.76
C LEU A 481 24.70 3.38 4.60
N GLY A 482 23.40 3.16 4.43
CA GLY A 482 22.32 3.82 5.18
C GLY A 482 22.10 5.32 4.91
N ASP A 483 22.97 6.00 4.16
CA ASP A 483 23.00 7.46 3.96
C ASP A 483 22.60 7.90 2.54
N HIS A 484 23.02 9.09 2.10
CA HIS A 484 22.76 9.63 0.75
C HIS A 484 23.23 8.76 -0.42
N ARG A 485 24.13 7.80 -0.16
CA ARG A 485 24.62 6.84 -1.16
C ARG A 485 23.69 5.64 -1.27
N TRP A 486 23.02 5.27 -0.18
CA TRP A 486 22.01 4.22 -0.13
C TRP A 486 21.17 4.37 1.15
N PRO A 487 19.97 4.99 1.08
CA PRO A 487 19.25 5.39 2.29
C PRO A 487 18.70 4.18 3.06
N LEU A 488 18.81 4.19 4.39
CA LEU A 488 18.18 3.15 5.22
C LEU A 488 16.66 3.21 5.11
N VAL A 489 16.07 4.38 5.34
CA VAL A 489 14.63 4.60 5.27
C VAL A 489 14.29 5.63 4.21
N THR A 490 13.34 5.30 3.34
CA THR A 490 12.61 6.27 2.52
C THR A 490 11.21 6.46 3.11
N HIS A 491 10.91 7.67 3.58
CA HIS A 491 9.66 8.02 4.26
C HIS A 491 8.80 8.96 3.40
N PHE A 492 7.60 8.50 3.03
CA PHE A 492 6.64 9.18 2.16
C PHE A 492 5.75 10.20 2.88
N VAL A 493 6.37 11.04 3.73
CA VAL A 493 5.70 12.12 4.44
C VAL A 493 4.86 12.98 3.48
N GLY A 494 3.62 13.25 3.88
CA GLY A 494 2.65 14.03 3.10
C GLY A 494 1.94 13.28 1.97
N CYS A 495 2.30 12.04 1.63
CA CYS A 495 1.62 11.29 0.56
C CYS A 495 0.25 10.73 0.96
N LYS A 496 0.07 10.36 2.24
CA LYS A 496 -1.19 9.85 2.83
C LYS A 496 -1.95 8.86 1.90
N PRO A 497 -1.34 7.74 1.47
CA PRO A 497 -1.91 6.86 0.44
C PRO A 497 -3.26 6.23 0.84
N CYS A 498 -3.57 6.16 2.14
CA CYS A 498 -4.80 5.61 2.68
C CYS A 498 -5.95 6.63 2.76
N GLY A 499 -5.65 7.93 2.84
CA GLY A 499 -6.65 9.01 2.93
C GLY A 499 -6.92 9.69 1.59
N LYS A 500 -7.87 10.63 1.57
CA LYS A 500 -8.19 11.43 0.37
C LYS A 500 -7.27 12.61 0.06
N PHE A 501 -6.60 13.18 1.07
CA PHE A 501 -5.89 14.47 0.93
C PHE A 501 -4.43 14.37 1.35
N GLY A 502 -3.53 14.25 0.37
CA GLY A 502 -2.07 14.38 0.55
C GLY A 502 -1.56 15.76 0.11
N ASP A 503 -0.37 16.13 0.56
CA ASP A 503 0.31 17.39 0.19
C ASP A 503 0.94 17.31 -1.22
N TYR A 504 1.01 16.10 -1.78
CA TYR A 504 1.57 15.79 -3.09
C TYR A 504 0.56 15.08 -3.99
N SER A 505 0.83 15.05 -5.29
CA SER A 505 -0.02 14.30 -6.21
C SER A 505 0.02 12.80 -5.89
N VAL A 506 -1.16 12.22 -5.71
CA VAL A 506 -1.34 10.79 -5.39
C VAL A 506 -0.60 9.92 -6.41
N GLU A 507 -0.71 10.24 -7.70
CA GLU A 507 -0.02 9.51 -8.77
C GLU A 507 1.51 9.45 -8.56
N ARG A 508 2.15 10.60 -8.25
CA ARG A 508 3.59 10.64 -8.01
C ARG A 508 3.95 9.84 -6.75
N CYS A 509 3.18 10.00 -5.68
CA CYS A 509 3.37 9.26 -4.44
C CYS A 509 3.34 7.75 -4.68
N LEU A 510 2.26 7.23 -5.26
CA LEU A 510 2.07 5.80 -5.49
C LEU A 510 3.16 5.23 -6.42
N LYS A 511 3.49 5.93 -7.51
CA LYS A 511 4.57 5.54 -8.42
C LYS A 511 5.93 5.48 -7.74
N GLN A 512 6.22 6.44 -6.86
CA GLN A 512 7.52 6.48 -6.18
C GLN A 512 7.56 5.50 -4.99
N MET A 513 6.43 5.21 -4.35
CA MET A 513 6.30 4.10 -3.40
C MET A 513 6.55 2.75 -4.06
N ASP A 514 6.06 2.55 -5.29
CA ASP A 514 6.38 1.33 -6.07
C ASP A 514 7.88 1.20 -6.34
N ARG A 515 8.53 2.32 -6.69
CA ARG A 515 9.97 2.36 -6.91
C ARG A 515 10.77 2.08 -5.63
N ALA A 516 10.41 2.70 -4.51
CA ALA A 516 11.05 2.46 -3.22
C ALA A 516 10.85 1.01 -2.74
N PHE A 517 9.65 0.46 -2.91
CA PHE A 517 9.39 -0.96 -2.65
C PHE A 517 10.31 -1.85 -3.48
N ASN A 518 10.34 -1.66 -4.80
CA ASN A 518 11.16 -2.50 -5.69
C ASN A 518 12.67 -2.29 -5.46
N PHE A 519 13.09 -1.10 -5.02
CA PHE A 519 14.48 -0.81 -4.66
C PHE A 519 14.93 -1.64 -3.44
N GLY A 520 14.10 -1.72 -2.39
CA GLY A 520 14.31 -2.61 -1.25
C GLY A 520 14.14 -4.09 -1.61
N ASP A 521 13.05 -4.45 -2.31
CA ASP A 521 12.71 -5.84 -2.66
C ASP A 521 13.73 -6.47 -3.61
N ASN A 522 14.40 -5.68 -4.46
CA ASN A 522 15.52 -6.16 -5.27
C ASN A 522 16.62 -6.79 -4.43
N GLN A 523 16.97 -6.20 -3.28
CA GLN A 523 18.00 -6.73 -2.39
C GLN A 523 17.57 -8.07 -1.76
N ILE A 524 16.26 -8.25 -1.53
CA ILE A 524 15.69 -9.52 -1.07
C ILE A 524 15.63 -10.56 -2.18
N LEU A 525 15.23 -10.19 -3.40
CA LEU A 525 15.10 -11.11 -4.53
C LEU A 525 16.46 -11.60 -5.05
N GLN A 526 17.49 -10.75 -4.98
CA GLN A 526 18.85 -11.09 -5.44
C GLN A 526 19.42 -12.31 -4.71
N ILE A 527 19.12 -12.42 -3.42
CA ILE A 527 19.42 -13.60 -2.59
C ILE A 527 18.94 -14.89 -3.27
N TYR A 528 17.73 -14.86 -3.85
CA TYR A 528 17.08 -16.01 -4.49
C TYR A 528 17.31 -16.07 -6.02
N GLY A 529 18.17 -15.21 -6.58
CA GLY A 529 18.52 -15.23 -8.00
C GLY A 529 17.51 -14.51 -8.90
N PHE A 530 16.78 -13.53 -8.36
CA PHE A 530 15.83 -12.70 -9.10
C PHE A 530 16.06 -11.21 -8.87
N THR A 531 15.50 -10.39 -9.75
CA THR A 531 15.41 -8.93 -9.61
C THR A 531 14.20 -8.43 -10.40
N HIS A 532 13.63 -7.29 -10.01
CA HIS A 532 12.63 -6.60 -10.81
C HIS A 532 13.17 -6.22 -12.19
N LYS A 533 12.31 -6.22 -13.22
CA LYS A 533 12.71 -5.83 -14.58
C LYS A 533 13.19 -4.37 -14.64
N SER A 534 12.56 -3.51 -13.85
CA SER A 534 12.95 -2.12 -13.56
C SER A 534 12.30 -1.70 -12.24
N LEU A 535 12.72 -0.60 -11.63
CA LEU A 535 12.12 -0.10 -10.39
C LEU A 535 10.64 0.26 -10.53
N GLY A 536 10.13 0.49 -11.75
CA GLY A 536 8.70 0.71 -12.00
C GLY A 536 7.91 -0.55 -12.33
N SER A 537 8.53 -1.73 -12.37
CA SER A 537 7.88 -2.96 -12.83
C SER A 537 7.65 -3.97 -11.72
N ARG A 538 6.40 -4.45 -11.58
CA ARG A 538 6.08 -5.58 -10.70
C ARG A 538 6.64 -6.93 -11.16
N ARG A 539 7.08 -7.03 -12.44
CA ARG A 539 7.59 -8.29 -13.01
C ARG A 539 9.05 -8.47 -12.61
N VAL A 540 9.42 -9.71 -12.29
CA VAL A 540 10.80 -10.10 -12.00
C VAL A 540 11.44 -10.80 -13.19
N LYS A 541 12.78 -10.86 -13.21
CA LYS A 541 13.63 -11.63 -14.12
C LYS A 541 14.70 -12.34 -13.30
N ARG A 542 15.20 -13.47 -13.82
CA ARG A 542 16.32 -14.20 -13.22
C ARG A 542 17.61 -13.38 -13.37
N THR A 543 18.45 -13.40 -12.34
CA THR A 543 19.81 -12.83 -12.37
C THR A 543 20.87 -13.88 -12.67
N ARG A 544 20.54 -15.16 -12.52
CA ARG A 544 21.40 -16.31 -12.78
C ARG A 544 20.61 -17.53 -13.26
N ASN A 545 21.31 -18.48 -13.88
CA ASN A 545 20.75 -19.79 -14.23
C ASN A 545 20.54 -20.64 -12.97
N GLU A 546 19.64 -21.62 -13.06
CA GLU A 546 19.48 -22.62 -12.00
C GLU A 546 20.72 -23.52 -11.92
N THR A 547 21.00 -24.01 -10.72
CA THR A 547 22.13 -24.89 -10.44
C THR A 547 21.64 -26.06 -9.60
N SER A 548 22.23 -27.25 -9.82
CA SER A 548 22.05 -28.41 -8.94
C SER A 548 22.80 -28.27 -7.61
N ASN A 549 23.68 -27.27 -7.49
CA ASN A 549 24.51 -27.02 -6.30
C ASN A 549 24.16 -25.65 -5.66
N PRO A 550 22.94 -25.47 -5.12
CA PRO A 550 22.48 -24.16 -4.64
C PRO A 550 23.28 -23.62 -3.44
N LEU A 551 23.93 -24.47 -2.65
CA LEU A 551 24.72 -24.07 -1.48
C LEU A 551 26.11 -23.52 -1.83
N GLU A 552 26.60 -23.75 -3.04
CA GLU A 552 27.86 -23.17 -3.54
C GLU A 552 27.67 -21.70 -3.95
N VAL A 553 26.42 -21.28 -4.20
CA VAL A 553 26.08 -19.92 -4.57
C VAL A 553 25.88 -19.09 -3.32
N LYS A 554 26.87 -18.25 -2.99
CA LYS A 554 26.75 -17.25 -1.95
C LYS A 554 26.01 -16.03 -2.49
N ASP A 555 25.14 -15.45 -1.67
CA ASP A 555 24.53 -14.17 -1.99
C ASP A 555 25.55 -13.03 -1.77
N GLU A 556 25.48 -12.01 -2.62
CA GLU A 556 26.51 -10.96 -2.69
C GLU A 556 26.63 -10.13 -1.41
N LEU A 557 25.52 -9.99 -0.67
CA LEU A 557 25.43 -9.16 0.54
C LEU A 557 25.56 -9.98 1.84
N GLY A 558 25.63 -11.32 1.77
CA GLY A 558 25.69 -12.19 2.95
C GLY A 558 24.43 -12.18 3.83
N LEU A 559 23.27 -11.84 3.25
CA LEU A 559 21.97 -11.72 3.89
C LEU A 559 21.20 -13.05 3.99
N LEU A 560 21.61 -14.14 3.33
CA LEU A 560 21.01 -15.46 3.57
C LEU A 560 21.24 -15.96 5.00
N HIS A 561 22.46 -15.77 5.48
CA HIS A 561 22.92 -16.25 6.79
C HIS A 561 23.73 -15.14 7.49
N PRO A 562 23.10 -13.98 7.80
CA PRO A 562 23.82 -12.84 8.31
C PRO A 562 24.28 -13.09 9.75
N SER A 563 25.38 -12.46 10.15
CA SER A 563 25.89 -12.52 11.54
C SER A 563 24.86 -12.05 12.55
N PHE A 564 23.92 -11.19 12.13
CA PHE A 564 22.78 -10.70 12.91
C PHE A 564 21.89 -11.81 13.47
N LYS A 565 21.84 -12.97 12.82
CA LYS A 565 21.02 -14.14 13.20
C LYS A 565 21.86 -15.31 13.71
N ALA A 566 23.16 -15.13 13.91
CA ALA A 566 24.03 -16.21 14.34
C ALA A 566 23.61 -16.69 15.73
N VAL A 567 22.92 -17.83 15.77
CA VAL A 567 22.70 -18.59 17.00
C VAL A 567 24.05 -19.21 17.35
N LYS A 568 24.67 -18.79 18.45
CA LYS A 568 25.79 -19.54 19.01
C LYS A 568 25.25 -20.91 19.42
N VAL A 569 25.43 -21.90 18.56
CA VAL A 569 25.30 -23.30 18.97
C VAL A 569 26.41 -23.51 19.99
N SER A 570 26.05 -23.63 21.27
CA SER A 570 26.97 -24.08 22.29
C SER A 570 27.47 -25.46 21.86
N SER A 571 28.70 -25.53 21.37
CA SER A 571 29.44 -26.78 21.34
C SER A 571 29.54 -27.23 22.79
N SER A 572 28.71 -28.21 23.16
CA SER A 572 28.91 -28.91 24.41
C SER A 572 30.27 -29.62 24.32
N PRO A 573 31.07 -29.60 25.40
CA PRO A 573 32.43 -30.15 25.39
C PRO A 573 32.49 -31.64 25.06
#